data_AF-H3NTU7-F1
#
_entry.id   AF-H3NTU7-F1
#
_cell.length_a   1.000
_cell.length_b   1.000
_cell.length_c   1.000
_cell.angle_alpha   90.00
_cell.angle_beta   90.00
_cell.angle_gamma   90.00
#
_symmetry.space_group_name_H-M   'P 1'
#
loop_
_entity.id
_entity.type
_entity.pdbx_description
1 polymer ?
#
loop_
_entity_poly.entity_id
_entity_poly.type
_entity_poly.pdbx_seq_one_letter_code
_entity_poly.pdbx_strand_id
1 'polypeptide(L)'
;MSALLFLMATQVQNAFFHLGATLYFWDFSPGLYTALLLYLPVNFLIVKKALEEGWVTVRSVIVLFVLGGISFWLFEVFGPLVIGITVLGTVVWILADGMKQTSAV
;
A
#
# COMPACT_ATOMS: atom_id res chain seq x y z
N MET A 1 -9.10 -0.09 -6.19
CA MET A 1 -8.22 -1.16 -5.64
C MET A 1 -6.75 -0.74 -5.60
N SER A 2 -6.15 -0.28 -6.71
CA SER A 2 -4.71 0.07 -6.80
C SER A 2 -4.27 1.20 -5.85
N ALA A 3 -5.10 2.22 -5.64
CA ALA A 3 -4.80 3.30 -4.69
C ALA A 3 -4.70 2.79 -3.24
N LEU A 4 -5.60 1.88 -2.82
CA LEU A 4 -5.55 1.29 -1.49
C LEU A 4 -4.32 0.38 -1.32
N LEU A 5 -3.93 -0.37 -2.36
CA LEU A 5 -2.68 -1.14 -2.34
C LEU A 5 -1.46 -0.23 -2.13
N PHE A 6 -1.39 0.87 -2.87
CA PHE A 6 -0.32 1.87 -2.73
C PHE A 6 -0.25 2.44 -1.32
N LEU A 7 -1.39 2.79 -0.73
CA LEU A 7 -1.47 3.30 0.64
C LEU A 7 -1.07 2.24 1.68
N MET A 8 -1.49 0.98 1.49
CA MET A 8 -1.07 -0.12 2.36
C MET A 8 0.44 -0.31 2.34
N ALA A 9 1.08 -0.27 1.16
CA ALA A 9 2.52 -0.42 1.03
C ALA A 9 3.30 0.79 1.57
N THR A 10 2.94 2.01 1.19
CA THR A 10 3.77 3.19 1.43
C THR A 10 3.54 3.87 2.77
N GLN A 11 2.34 3.74 3.34
CA GLN A 11 1.95 4.42 4.58
C GLN A 11 1.71 3.43 5.72
N VAL A 12 0.83 2.44 5.52
CA VAL A 12 0.45 1.54 6.63
C VAL A 12 1.62 0.64 7.03
N GLN A 13 2.25 -0.05 6.09
CA GLN A 13 3.42 -0.91 6.38
C GLN A 13 4.62 -0.10 6.83
N ASN A 14 4.82 1.09 6.26
CA ASN A 14 5.84 2.02 6.71
C ASN A 14 5.63 2.48 8.17
N ALA A 15 4.37 2.66 8.59
CA ALA A 15 4.06 2.97 9.98
C ALA A 15 4.45 1.82 10.92
N PHE A 16 4.18 0.57 10.54
CA PHE A 16 4.63 -0.61 11.29
C PHE A 16 6.15 -0.74 11.30
N PHE A 17 6.83 -0.39 10.20
CA PHE A 17 8.29 -0.37 10.12
C PHE A 17 8.90 0.63 11.10
N HIS A 18 8.47 1.90 11.09
CA HIS A 18 8.99 2.92 12.00
C HIS A 18 8.67 2.64 13.48
N LEU A 19 7.45 2.16 13.77
CA LEU A 19 7.08 1.75 15.13
C LEU A 19 7.91 0.55 15.58
N GLY A 20 8.02 -0.48 14.74
CA GLY A 20 8.80 -1.69 15.02
C GLY A 20 10.28 -1.39 15.23
N ALA A 21 10.89 -0.59 14.35
CA ALA A 21 12.28 -0.14 14.50
C ALA A 21 12.48 0.64 15.80
N THR A 22 11.56 1.56 16.12
CA THR A 22 11.64 2.31 17.38
C THR A 22 11.63 1.40 18.60
N LEU A 23 10.72 0.43 18.63
CA LEU A 23 10.61 -0.51 19.74
C LEU A 23 11.80 -1.48 19.81
N TYR A 24 12.26 -1.98 18.65
CA TYR A 24 13.33 -2.97 18.56
C TYR A 24 14.70 -2.41 18.92
N PHE A 25 15.04 -1.23 18.39
CA PHE A 25 16.32 -0.57 18.67
C PHE A 25 16.29 0.29 19.95
N TRP A 26 15.10 0.48 20.53
CA TRP A 26 14.88 1.39 21.66
C TRP A 26 15.39 2.81 21.37
N ASP A 27 15.25 3.25 20.13
CA ASP A 27 15.73 4.54 19.65
C ASP A 27 14.69 5.19 18.74
N PHE A 28 14.60 6.51 18.77
CA PHE A 28 13.59 7.24 18.03
C PHE A 28 13.80 7.12 16.52
N SER A 29 12.82 6.55 15.81
CA SER A 29 12.81 6.60 14.35
C SER A 29 12.21 7.93 13.87
N PRO A 30 12.90 8.73 13.02
CA PRO A 30 12.41 10.02 12.56
C PRO A 30 11.00 9.99 11.93
N GLY A 31 10.63 8.88 11.29
CA GLY A 31 9.31 8.70 10.68
C GLY A 31 8.17 8.36 11.64
N LEU A 32 8.45 8.15 12.93
CA LEU A 32 7.48 7.65 13.91
C LEU A 32 6.29 8.60 14.12
N TYR A 33 6.53 9.91 14.22
CA TYR A 33 5.42 10.85 14.41
C TYR A 33 4.49 10.90 13.20
N THR A 34 5.05 10.91 11.98
CA THR A 34 4.25 10.85 10.75
C THR A 34 3.48 9.54 10.66
N ALA A 35 4.12 8.42 11.03
CA ALA A 35 3.48 7.11 11.07
C ALA A 35 2.24 7.09 11.99
N LEU A 36 2.39 7.59 13.23
CA LEU A 36 1.33 7.51 14.24
C LEU A 36 0.26 8.58 14.09
N LEU A 37 0.64 9.81 13.72
CA LEU A 37 -0.27 10.96 13.71
C LEU A 37 -0.92 11.19 12.35
N LEU A 38 -0.30 10.72 11.26
CA LEU A 38 -0.81 10.94 9.91
C LEU A 38 -1.16 9.62 9.22
N TYR A 39 -0.20 8.70 9.06
CA TYR A 39 -0.44 7.49 8.26
C TYR A 39 -1.56 6.63 8.86
N LEU A 40 -1.48 6.23 10.13
CA LEU A 40 -2.52 5.38 10.71
C LEU A 40 -3.90 6.07 10.76
N PRO A 41 -4.04 7.32 11.26
CA PRO A 41 -5.35 7.96 11.37
C PRO A 41 -5.99 8.22 10.00
N VAL A 42 -5.23 8.71 9.02
CA VAL A 42 -5.76 9.00 7.69
C VAL A 42 -6.14 7.71 6.95
N ASN A 43 -5.30 6.66 7.01
CA ASN A 43 -5.64 5.39 6.38
C ASN A 43 -6.84 4.72 7.02
N PHE A 44 -7.02 4.85 8.33
CA PHE A 44 -8.24 4.39 9.00
C PHE A 44 -9.49 5.06 8.41
N LEU A 45 -9.48 6.38 8.23
CA LEU A 45 -10.62 7.12 7.65
C LEU A 45 -10.89 6.69 6.20
N ILE A 46 -9.84 6.55 5.39
CA ILE A 46 -9.95 6.11 3.99
C ILE A 46 -10.56 4.71 3.90
N VAL A 47 -10.03 3.75 4.67
CA VAL A 47 -10.52 2.36 4.67
C VAL A 47 -11.95 2.29 5.20
N LYS A 48 -12.26 3.03 6.26
CA LYS A 48 -13.63 3.12 6.80
C LYS A 48 -14.61 3.58 5.72
N LYS A 49 -14.27 4.64 4.98
CA LYS A 49 -15.11 5.14 3.90
C LYS A 49 -15.22 4.17 2.72
N ALA A 50 -14.12 3.55 2.33
CA ALA A 50 -14.13 2.56 1.26
C ALA A 50 -14.99 1.32 1.60
N LEU A 51 -15.08 0.94 2.88
CA LEU A 51 -15.97 -0.11 3.36
C LEU A 51 -17.44 0.36 3.42
N GLU A 52 -17.70 1.56 3.95
CA GLU A 52 -19.05 2.15 4.04
C GLU A 52 -19.68 2.33 2.64
N GLU A 53 -18.89 2.73 1.66
CA GLU A 53 -19.35 2.94 0.27
C GLU A 53 -19.32 1.66 -0.58
N GLY A 54 -18.90 0.53 -0.01
CA GLY A 54 -18.86 -0.77 -0.70
C GLY A 54 -17.79 -0.88 -1.79
N TRP A 55 -16.78 -0.01 -1.80
CA TRP A 55 -15.69 -0.05 -2.78
C TRP A 55 -14.76 -1.25 -2.55
N VAL A 56 -14.68 -1.73 -1.31
CA VAL A 56 -13.92 -2.91 -0.91
C VAL A 56 -14.67 -3.70 0.15
N THR A 57 -14.35 -4.99 0.27
CA THR A 57 -14.80 -5.82 1.40
C THR A 57 -13.71 -5.89 2.47
N VAL A 58 -14.06 -6.29 3.68
CA VAL A 58 -13.07 -6.57 4.75
C VAL A 58 -12.02 -7.58 4.29
N ARG A 59 -12.44 -8.62 3.56
CA ARG A 59 -11.53 -9.60 2.96
C ARG A 59 -10.55 -8.93 1.99
N SER A 60 -11.04 -8.02 1.14
CA SER A 60 -10.19 -7.26 0.22
C SER A 60 -9.18 -6.40 0.97
N VAL A 61 -9.57 -5.74 2.06
CA VAL A 61 -8.65 -4.94 2.90
C VAL A 61 -7.54 -5.79 3.50
N ILE A 62 -7.86 -6.99 4.02
CA ILE A 62 -6.85 -7.92 4.56
C ILE A 62 -5.88 -8.35 3.46
N VAL A 63 -6.39 -8.72 2.27
CA VAL A 63 -5.54 -9.10 1.13
C VAL A 63 -4.64 -7.92 0.71
N LEU A 64 -5.18 -6.72 0.62
CA LEU A 64 -4.44 -5.51 0.27
C LEU A 64 -3.36 -5.16 1.30
N PHE A 65 -3.63 -5.37 2.59
CA PHE A 65 -2.64 -5.20 3.66
C PHE A 65 -1.46 -6.16 3.50
N VAL A 66 -1.74 -7.44 3.21
CA VAL A 66 -0.71 -8.47 2.99
C VAL A 66 0.09 -8.17 1.72
N LEU A 67 -0.58 -7.87 0.61
CA LEU A 67 0.10 -7.52 -0.65
C LEU A 67 0.93 -6.25 -0.50
N GLY A 68 0.39 -5.23 0.19
CA GLY A 68 1.13 -4.01 0.50
C GLY A 68 2.37 -4.29 1.36
N GLY A 69 2.28 -5.22 2.32
CA GLY A 69 3.42 -5.69 3.12
C GLY A 69 4.50 -6.34 2.27
N ILE A 70 4.12 -7.27 1.41
CA ILE A 70 5.06 -7.91 0.49
C ILE A 70 5.74 -6.86 -0.39
N SER A 71 4.98 -5.92 -0.97
CA SER A 71 5.54 -4.84 -1.79
C SER A 71 6.49 -3.93 -1.00
N PHE A 72 6.14 -3.56 0.24
CA PHE A 72 6.97 -2.72 1.10
C PHE A 72 8.31 -3.41 1.42
N TRP A 73 8.28 -4.67 1.86
CA TRP A 73 9.51 -5.39 2.21
C TRP A 73 10.38 -5.70 1.00
N LEU A 74 9.79 -5.96 -0.17
CA LEU A 74 10.56 -6.05 -1.41
C LEU A 74 11.26 -4.72 -1.72
N PHE A 75 10.56 -3.59 -1.56
CA PHE A 75 11.18 -2.27 -1.72
C PHE A 75 12.31 -2.04 -0.70
N GLU A 76 12.13 -2.44 0.56
CA GLU A 76 13.18 -2.26 1.58
C GLU A 76 14.43 -3.09 1.25
N VAL A 77 14.26 -4.30 0.71
CA VAL A 77 15.38 -5.21 0.36
C VAL A 77 16.07 -4.81 -0.95
N PHE A 78 15.30 -4.46 -1.98
CA PHE A 78 15.82 -4.24 -3.34
C PHE A 78 15.87 -2.77 -3.75
N GLY A 79 15.40 -1.88 -2.89
CA GLY A 79 15.35 -0.44 -3.12
C GLY A 79 14.29 0.01 -4.14
N PRO A 80 14.45 1.22 -4.70
CA PRO A 80 13.46 1.87 -5.56
C PRO A 80 13.11 1.13 -6.85
N LEU A 81 13.93 0.17 -7.27
CA LEU A 81 13.73 -0.64 -8.47
C LEU A 81 12.37 -1.37 -8.43
N VAL A 82 11.91 -1.77 -7.24
CA VAL A 82 10.59 -2.40 -7.03
C VAL A 82 9.44 -1.46 -7.35
N ILE A 83 9.57 -0.18 -7.01
CA ILE A 83 8.56 0.84 -7.37
C ILE A 83 8.50 1.00 -8.89
N GLY A 84 9.66 1.05 -9.54
CA GLY A 84 9.76 1.12 -11.00
C GLY A 84 9.05 -0.06 -11.68
N ILE A 85 9.34 -1.30 -11.26
CA ILE A 85 8.69 -2.51 -11.79
C ILE A 85 7.19 -2.49 -11.53
N THR A 86 6.77 -2.11 -10.32
CA THR A 86 5.34 -2.12 -9.95
C THR A 86 4.54 -1.11 -10.77
N VAL A 87 5.04 0.12 -10.93
CA VAL A 87 4.39 1.15 -11.75
C VAL A 87 4.31 0.72 -13.21
N LEU A 88 5.43 0.25 -13.78
CA LEU A 88 5.46 -0.23 -15.17
C LEU A 88 4.51 -1.42 -15.39
N GLY A 89 4.50 -2.39 -14.48
CA GLY A 89 3.58 -3.52 -14.53
C GLY A 89 2.12 -3.10 -14.47
N THR A 90 1.79 -2.09 -13.65
CA THR A 90 0.42 -1.56 -13.55
C THR A 90 0.02 -0.84 -14.84
N VAL A 91 0.91 -0.05 -15.44
CA VAL A 91 0.68 0.61 -16.74
C VAL A 91 0.46 -0.41 -17.85
N VAL A 92 1.32 -1.43 -17.93
CA VAL A 92 1.19 -2.52 -18.92
C VAL A 92 -0.14 -3.25 -18.75
N TRP A 93 -0.54 -3.53 -17.51
CA TRP A 93 -1.82 -4.18 -17.24
C TRP A 93 -3.01 -3.34 -17.69
N ILE A 94 -3.02 -2.03 -17.39
CA ILE A 94 -4.09 -1.11 -17.83
C ILE A 94 -4.19 -1.08 -19.36
N LEU A 95 -3.05 -0.98 -20.05
CA LEU A 95 -3.02 -0.99 -21.52
C LEU A 95 -3.55 -2.31 -22.08
N ALA A 96 -3.12 -3.44 -21.52
CA ALA A 96 -3.56 -4.76 -21.95
C ALA A 96 -5.06 -5.00 -21.70
N ASP A 97 -5.61 -4.50 -20.60
CA ASP A 97 -7.04 -4.60 -20.30
C ASP A 97 -7.89 -3.73 -21.25
N GLY A 98 -7.43 -2.51 -21.53
CA GLY A 98 -8.07 -1.63 -22.52
C GLY A 98 -8.08 -2.23 -23.94
N MET A 99 -7.01 -2.93 -24.34
CA MET A 99 -6.95 -3.66 -25.60
C MET A 99 -7.96 -4.81 -25.66
N LYS A 100 -8.16 -5.54 -24.55
CA LYS A 100 -9.15 -6.63 -24.47
C LYS A 100 -10.59 -6.11 -24.55
N GLN A 101 -10.90 -4.99 -23.93
CA GLN A 101 -12.22 -4.36 -24.04
C GLN A 101 -12.50 -3.87 -25.46
N THR A 102 -11.50 -3.29 -26.13
CA THR A 102 -11.64 -2.82 -27.53
C THR A 102 -11.85 -3.98 -28.52
N SER A 103 -11.30 -5.15 -28.22
CA SER A 103 -11.43 -6.35 -29.06
C SER A 103 -12.73 -7.13 -28.85
N ALA A 104 -13.51 -6.77 -27.83
CA ALA A 104 -14.77 -7.41 -27.45
C ALA A 104 -16.02 -6.60 -27.86
N VAL A 105 -15.83 -5.47 -28.56
CA VAL A 105 -16.86 -4.59 -29.15
C VAL A 105 -16.76 -4.69 -30.66
#